data_AF-A0A5R9A2W9-F1
#
_entry.id   AF-A0A5R9A2W9-F1
#
_cell.length_a   1.000
_cell.length_b   1.000
_cell.length_c   1.000
_cell.angle_alpha   90.00
_cell.angle_beta   90.00
_cell.angle_gamma   90.00
#
_symmetry.space_group_name_H-M   'P 1'
#
loop_
_entity.id
_entity.type
_entity.pdbx_description
1 polymer ?
#
loop_
_entity_poly.entity_id
_entity_poly.type
_entity_poly.pdbx_seq_one_letter_code
_entity_poly.pdbx_strand_id
1 'polypeptide(L)'
;MTTPMSLEAPGEAKASWLADARESIEALARRARTYDTTFTADDLRRLVGEPAHPNWVGGAFSSARRLGIITPAGYTTSSTRSRHRGVIRKWKAAGK
;
A
#
# COMPACT_ATOMS: atom_id res chain seq x y z
N MET A 1 -37.07 9.66 -3.23
CA MET A 1 -35.87 9.54 -4.10
C MET A 1 -35.11 10.85 -4.01
N THR A 2 -33.90 10.83 -3.47
CA THR A 2 -32.72 11.68 -3.77
C THR A 2 -31.72 11.42 -2.64
N THR A 3 -30.78 10.51 -2.90
CA THR A 3 -29.61 10.26 -2.05
C THR A 3 -28.75 11.53 -2.04
N PRO A 4 -28.47 12.17 -0.90
CA PRO A 4 -27.47 13.22 -0.89
C PRO A 4 -26.10 12.57 -1.12
N MET A 5 -25.46 12.99 -2.21
CA MET A 5 -24.07 12.72 -2.55
C MET A 5 -23.22 13.05 -1.32
N SER A 6 -22.68 12.01 -0.67
CA SER A 6 -21.84 12.13 0.51
C SER A 6 -20.58 12.89 0.13
N LEU A 7 -20.51 14.17 0.53
CA LEU A 7 -19.28 14.95 0.54
C LEU A 7 -18.47 14.48 1.75
N GLU A 8 -17.82 13.32 1.64
CA GLU A 8 -16.79 12.96 2.63
C GLU A 8 -15.74 14.06 2.61
N ALA A 9 -15.49 14.70 3.75
CA ALA A 9 -14.48 15.73 3.86
C ALA A 9 -13.13 15.15 3.37
N PRO A 10 -12.25 15.93 2.72
CA PRO A 10 -11.00 15.40 2.15
C PRO A 10 -10.09 14.69 3.18
N GLY A 11 -10.29 14.93 4.48
CA GLY A 11 -9.63 14.19 5.57
C GLY A 11 -10.19 12.79 5.83
N GLU A 12 -11.49 12.57 5.59
CA GLU A 12 -12.19 11.31 5.81
C GLU A 12 -11.86 10.30 4.72
N ALA A 13 -11.88 10.72 3.45
CA ALA A 13 -11.43 9.91 2.31
C ALA A 13 -9.96 9.44 2.48
N LYS A 14 -9.10 10.30 3.05
CA LYS A 14 -7.72 9.95 3.38
C LYS A 14 -7.65 8.88 4.47
N ALA A 15 -8.39 9.06 5.56
CA ALA A 15 -8.37 8.14 6.68
C ALA A 15 -8.88 6.76 6.28
N SER A 16 -9.99 6.72 5.52
CA SER A 16 -10.57 5.49 4.97
C SER A 16 -9.57 4.75 4.08
N TRP A 17 -8.98 5.44 3.08
CA TRP A 17 -7.99 4.82 2.19
C TRP A 17 -6.75 4.30 2.95
N LEU A 18 -6.28 5.04 3.97
CA LEU A 18 -5.14 4.61 4.78
C LEU A 18 -5.47 3.38 5.66
N ALA A 19 -6.70 3.25 6.13
CA ALA A 19 -7.17 2.08 6.87
C ALA A 19 -7.19 0.85 5.95
N ASP A 20 -7.81 0.97 4.78
CA ASP A 20 -7.87 -0.11 3.78
C ASP A 20 -6.47 -0.50 3.29
N ALA A 21 -5.60 0.49 3.08
CA ALA A 21 -4.22 0.26 2.68
C ALA A 21 -3.44 -0.48 3.77
N ARG A 22 -3.68 -0.18 5.04
CA ARG A 22 -3.05 -0.88 6.15
C ARG A 22 -3.50 -2.35 6.19
N GLU A 23 -4.80 -2.61 6.14
CA GLU A 23 -5.32 -3.97 6.13
C GLU A 23 -4.77 -4.77 4.94
N SER A 24 -4.70 -4.15 3.76
CA SER A 24 -4.12 -4.73 2.56
C SER A 24 -2.62 -5.03 2.72
N ILE A 25 -1.84 -4.12 3.34
CA ILE A 25 -0.42 -4.36 3.65
C ILE A 25 -0.26 -5.52 4.63
N GLU A 26 -1.12 -5.63 5.64
CA GLU A 26 -1.09 -6.74 6.60
C GLU A 26 -1.44 -8.08 5.94
N ALA A 27 -2.40 -8.09 5.01
CA ALA A 27 -2.72 -9.26 4.19
C ALA A 27 -1.55 -9.66 3.26
N LEU A 28 -0.92 -8.69 2.60
CA LEU A 28 0.26 -8.89 1.77
C LEU A 28 1.45 -9.40 2.60
N ALA A 29 1.68 -8.85 3.79
CA ALA A 29 2.71 -9.31 4.71
C ALA A 29 2.46 -10.77 5.14
N ARG A 30 1.22 -11.13 5.49
CA ARG A 30 0.87 -12.53 5.81
C ARG A 30 1.17 -13.47 4.65
N ARG A 31 0.76 -13.13 3.42
CA ARG A 31 1.07 -13.92 2.22
C ARG A 31 2.57 -14.00 1.94
N ALA A 32 3.26 -12.88 2.03
CA ALA A 32 4.71 -12.79 1.86
C ALA A 32 5.44 -13.72 2.83
N ARG A 33 4.98 -13.79 4.09
CA ARG A 33 5.51 -14.70 5.09
C ARG A 33 5.22 -16.17 4.76
N THR A 34 4.01 -16.50 4.33
CA THR A 34 3.61 -17.88 4.02
C THR A 34 4.35 -18.45 2.81
N TYR A 35 4.54 -17.64 1.77
CA TYR A 35 5.15 -18.08 0.50
C TYR A 35 6.61 -17.67 0.34
N ASP A 36 7.22 -17.06 1.37
CA ASP A 36 8.56 -16.44 1.32
C ASP A 36 8.73 -15.50 0.10
N THR A 37 7.71 -14.69 -0.17
CA THR A 37 7.67 -13.76 -1.31
C THR A 37 7.81 -12.31 -0.88
N THR A 38 8.08 -11.43 -1.84
CA THR A 38 8.10 -9.97 -1.63
C THR A 38 6.97 -9.31 -2.38
N PHE A 39 6.48 -8.19 -1.87
CA PHE A 39 5.46 -7.37 -2.51
C PHE A 39 5.92 -5.93 -2.68
N THR A 40 5.20 -5.18 -3.51
CA THR A 40 5.57 -3.82 -3.90
C THR A 40 4.41 -2.84 -3.72
N ALA A 41 4.70 -1.56 -3.95
CA ALA A 41 3.67 -0.53 -3.98
C ALA A 41 2.71 -0.64 -5.18
N ASP A 42 3.04 -1.42 -6.21
CA ASP A 42 2.10 -1.72 -7.31
C ASP A 42 1.07 -2.76 -6.85
N ASP A 43 1.50 -3.80 -6.13
CA ASP A 43 0.62 -4.82 -5.57
C ASP A 43 -0.41 -4.19 -4.61
N LEU A 44 0.03 -3.24 -3.79
CA LEU A 44 -0.89 -2.48 -2.94
C LEU A 44 -1.93 -1.72 -3.78
N ARG A 45 -1.49 -0.93 -4.78
CA ARG A 45 -2.40 -0.17 -5.65
C ARG A 45 -3.42 -1.06 -6.38
N ARG A 46 -3.05 -2.30 -6.73
CA ARG A 46 -3.99 -3.26 -7.34
C ARG A 46 -5.08 -3.72 -6.38
N LEU A 47 -4.82 -3.72 -5.07
CA LEU A 47 -5.77 -4.15 -4.05
C LEU A 47 -6.68 -3.01 -3.57
N VAL A 48 -6.10 -1.84 -3.28
CA VAL A 48 -6.84 -0.69 -2.70
C VAL A 48 -7.21 0.38 -3.72
N GLY A 49 -6.76 0.24 -4.97
CA GLY A 49 -6.91 1.28 -5.99
C GLY A 49 -5.88 2.42 -5.86
N GLU A 50 -6.00 3.41 -6.74
CA GLU A 50 -5.16 4.61 -6.70
C GLU A 50 -5.70 5.60 -5.65
N PRO A 51 -4.88 6.07 -4.70
CA PRO A 51 -5.30 7.12 -3.77
C PRO A 51 -5.56 8.45 -4.49
N ALA A 52 -6.30 9.35 -3.83
CA ALA A 52 -6.43 10.74 -4.28
C ALA A 52 -5.08 11.49 -4.33
N HIS A 53 -4.10 11.08 -3.52
CA HIS A 53 -2.74 11.61 -3.56
C HIS A 53 -1.66 10.53 -3.54
N PRO A 54 -0.64 10.62 -4.43
CA PRO A 54 0.38 9.58 -4.59
C PRO A 54 1.27 9.40 -3.34
N ASN A 55 1.36 10.44 -2.51
CA ASN A 55 2.16 10.41 -1.28
C ASN A 55 1.55 9.52 -0.19
N TRP A 56 0.26 9.20 -0.27
CA TRP A 56 -0.42 8.37 0.72
C TRP A 56 0.11 6.94 0.74
N VAL A 57 0.44 6.38 -0.42
CA VAL A 57 1.06 5.06 -0.55
C VAL A 57 2.38 5.01 0.24
N GLY A 58 3.26 5.99 0.04
CA GLY A 58 4.52 6.08 0.76
C GLY A 58 4.33 6.21 2.27
N GLY A 59 3.33 6.99 2.69
CA GLY A 59 2.92 7.12 4.09
C GLY A 59 2.45 5.80 4.71
N ALA A 60 1.59 5.05 4.02
CA ALA A 60 1.09 3.76 4.50
C ALA A 60 2.21 2.74 4.72
N PHE A 61 3.13 2.58 3.76
CA PHE A 61 4.30 1.72 3.91
C PHE A 61 5.24 2.19 5.04
N SER A 62 5.42 3.51 5.18
CA SER A 62 6.27 4.07 6.25
C SER A 62 5.69 3.78 7.64
N SER A 63 4.37 3.92 7.80
CA SER A 63 3.67 3.57 9.03
C SER A 63 3.75 2.08 9.33
N ALA A 64 3.49 1.21 8.34
CA ALA A 64 3.57 -0.24 8.52
C ALA A 64 4.99 -0.72 8.89
N ARG A 65 6.02 -0.11 8.30
CA ARG A 65 7.42 -0.35 8.68
C ARG A 65 7.69 0.07 10.13
N ARG A 66 7.23 1.25 10.53
CA ARG A 66 7.41 1.76 11.90
C ARG A 66 6.73 0.87 12.94
N LEU A 67 5.60 0.27 12.58
CA LEU A 67 4.88 -0.71 13.40
C LEU A 67 5.53 -2.10 13.42
N GLY A 68 6.60 -2.33 12.65
CA GLY A 68 7.28 -3.62 12.59
C GLY A 68 6.48 -4.70 11.87
N ILE A 69 5.52 -4.33 11.01
CA ILE A 69 4.74 -5.30 10.21
C ILE A 69 5.55 -5.78 9.00
N ILE A 70 6.33 -4.86 8.42
CA ILE A 70 7.07 -5.08 7.18
C ILE A 70 8.52 -4.61 7.30
N THR A 71 9.41 -5.23 6.52
CA THR A 71 10.81 -4.83 6.39
C THR A 71 11.20 -4.64 4.93
N PRO A 72 12.13 -3.72 4.64
CA PRO A 72 12.64 -3.56 3.28
C PRO A 72 13.44 -4.81 2.88
N ALA A 73 13.04 -5.44 1.77
CA ALA A 73 13.69 -6.63 1.22
C ALA A 73 14.67 -6.30 0.07
N GLY A 74 14.66 -5.05 -0.40
CA GLY A 74 15.51 -4.58 -1.50
C GLY A 74 14.76 -3.64 -2.42
N TYR A 75 15.22 -3.57 -3.66
CA TYR A 75 14.61 -2.76 -4.72
C TYR A 75 14.33 -3.63 -5.94
N THR A 76 13.35 -3.24 -6.73
CA THR A 76 13.05 -3.80 -8.05
C THR A 76 12.62 -2.68 -8.99
N THR A 77 12.50 -2.97 -10.28
CA THR A 77 11.97 -2.03 -11.26
C THR A 77 10.46 -2.15 -11.34
N SER A 78 9.77 -1.01 -11.46
CA SER A 78 8.33 -0.95 -11.66
C SER A 78 7.95 -1.52 -13.03
N SER A 79 6.93 -2.37 -13.02
CA SER A 79 6.30 -2.96 -14.21
C SER A 79 5.21 -2.06 -14.82
N THR A 80 4.76 -1.03 -14.10
CA THR A 80 3.70 -0.12 -14.54
C THR A 80 4.15 0.71 -15.75
N ARG A 81 3.33 0.74 -16.82
CA ARG A 81 3.65 1.40 -18.10
C ARG A 81 4.04 2.88 -17.96
N SER A 82 3.44 3.61 -17.02
CA SER A 82 3.71 5.03 -16.76
C SER A 82 5.01 5.31 -16.00
N ARG A 83 5.60 4.29 -15.37
CA ARG A 83 6.90 4.38 -14.65
C ARG A 83 7.79 3.20 -15.02
N HIS A 84 7.73 2.79 -16.28
CA HIS A 84 8.49 1.65 -16.77
C HIS A 84 9.97 1.86 -16.42
N ARG A 85 10.55 0.93 -15.65
CA ARG A 85 11.94 0.98 -15.11
C ARG A 85 12.19 1.92 -13.92
N GLY A 86 11.18 2.56 -13.35
CA GLY A 86 11.32 3.31 -12.11
C GLY A 86 11.67 2.39 -10.95
N VAL A 87 12.68 2.73 -10.15
CA VAL A 87 13.07 1.92 -8.99
C VAL A 87 11.96 1.99 -7.93
N ILE A 88 11.44 0.83 -7.53
CA ILE A 88 10.45 0.66 -6.47
C ILE A 88 11.01 -0.24 -5.38
N ARG A 89 10.63 0.05 -4.13
CA ARG A 89 11.09 -0.74 -2.99
C ARG A 89 10.29 -2.03 -2.88
N LYS A 90 10.99 -3.14 -2.63
CA LYS A 90 10.39 -4.43 -2.28
C LYS A 90 10.24 -4.53 -0.77
N TRP A 91 9.10 -5.03 -0.34
CA TRP A 91 8.76 -5.25 1.05
C TRP A 91 8.54 -6.73 1.30
N LYS A 92 8.92 -7.18 2.50
CA LYS A 92 8.59 -8.50 3.02
C LYS A 92 7.98 -8.36 4.40
N ALA A 93 7.35 -9.42 4.90
CA ALA A 93 6.93 -9.47 6.30
C ALA A 93 8.13 -9.27 7.23
N ALA A 94 7.93 -8.55 8.32
CA ALA A 94 8.92 -8.57 9.40
C ALA A 94 9.01 -10.00 9.96
N GLY A 95 10.23 -10.52 10.08
CA GLY A 95 10.47 -11.71 10.88
C GLY A 95 10.27 -11.32 12.34
N LYS A 96 9.37 -12.01 13.04
CA LYS A 96 9.35 -12.00 14.50
C LYS A 96 10.56 -12.76 15.01
#